data_AF-A0A8C9G052-F1
#
_entry.id   AF-A0A8C9G052-F1
#
_cell.length_a   1.000
_cell.length_b   1.000
_cell.length_c   1.000
_cell.angle_alpha   90.00
_cell.angle_beta   90.00
_cell.angle_gamma   90.00
#
_symmetry.space_group_name_H-M   'P 1'
#
loop_
_entity.id
_entity.type
_entity.pdbx_description
1 polymer ?
#
loop_
_entity_poly.entity_id
_entity_poly.type
_entity_poly.pdbx_seq_one_letter_code
_entity_poly.pdbx_strand_id
1 'polypeptide(L)'
;TSLNARYSRYRQRLRASRTVHFPNDVVFQDHIRQGDLVQVGRFIRARKVALDTIYPSGMAALHQAVLTGNLDCVKLLVKYGADIHQRDENGWTPLHMACSDGHADIARW
;
A
#
# COMPACT_ATOMS: atom_id res chain seq x y z
N THR A 1 14.32 -6.21 16.43
CA THR A 1 13.17 -7.13 16.24
C THR A 1 11.97 -6.36 15.72
N SER A 2 12.12 -5.71 14.55
CA SER A 2 11.09 -4.83 14.00
C SER A 2 9.91 -5.62 13.42
N LEU A 3 8.71 -5.03 13.40
CA LEU A 3 7.49 -5.61 12.81
C LEU A 3 7.74 -6.24 11.42
N ASN A 4 8.69 -5.69 10.65
CA ASN A 4 9.13 -6.20 9.34
C ASN A 4 9.61 -7.67 9.36
N ALA A 5 10.26 -8.13 10.45
CA ALA A 5 10.68 -9.52 10.58
C ALA A 5 9.49 -10.46 10.84
N ARG A 6 8.50 -9.99 11.62
CA ARG A 6 7.29 -10.75 11.93
C ARG A 6 6.37 -10.83 10.71
N TYR A 7 6.27 -9.74 9.95
CA TYR A 7 5.51 -9.65 8.70
C TYR A 7 6.17 -10.46 7.56
N SER A 8 7.51 -10.44 7.44
CA SER A 8 8.24 -11.29 6.48
C SER A 8 8.04 -12.78 6.78
N ARG A 9 8.06 -13.18 8.06
CA ARG A 9 7.75 -14.55 8.48
C ARG A 9 6.29 -14.93 8.28
N TYR A 10 5.36 -14.01 8.54
CA TYR A 10 3.94 -14.18 8.24
C TYR A 10 3.71 -14.39 6.74
N ARG A 11 4.30 -13.54 5.88
CA ARG A 11 4.26 -13.71 4.42
C ARG A 11 4.93 -15.00 3.94
N GLN A 12 6.08 -15.38 4.48
CA GLN A 12 6.74 -16.66 4.13
C GLN A 12 5.89 -17.87 4.52
N ARG A 13 5.28 -17.86 5.72
CA ARG A 13 4.36 -18.93 6.16
C ARG A 13 3.12 -19.02 5.28
N LEU A 14 2.54 -17.89 4.89
CA LEU A 14 1.37 -17.87 4.01
C LEU A 14 1.72 -18.34 2.58
N ARG A 15 2.88 -17.95 2.04
CA ARG A 15 3.36 -18.38 0.70
C ARG A 15 3.71 -19.86 0.65
N ALA A 16 4.14 -20.45 1.77
CA ALA A 16 4.50 -21.87 1.86
C ALA A 16 3.27 -22.81 1.93
N SER A 17 2.07 -22.28 2.18
CA SER A 17 0.86 -23.10 2.33
C SER A 17 -0.04 -22.99 1.09
N ARG A 18 -0.13 -24.09 0.34
CA ARG A 18 -0.77 -24.19 -0.98
C ARG A 18 -2.31 -24.04 -0.95
N THR A 19 -2.90 -23.95 0.24
CA THR A 19 -4.36 -23.96 0.47
C THR A 19 -4.89 -22.73 1.21
N VAL A 20 -4.06 -21.73 1.53
CA VAL A 20 -4.52 -20.57 2.31
C VAL A 20 -5.01 -19.46 1.38
N HIS A 21 -6.31 -19.15 1.46
CA HIS A 21 -6.86 -17.93 0.86
C HIS A 21 -6.20 -16.72 1.52
N PHE A 22 -5.40 -15.97 0.76
CA PHE A 22 -4.75 -14.78 1.26
C PHE A 22 -5.80 -13.70 1.56
N PRO A 23 -5.66 -12.93 2.67
CA PRO A 23 -6.48 -11.74 2.88
C PRO A 23 -6.33 -10.79 1.68
N ASN A 24 -7.44 -10.22 1.21
CA ASN A 24 -7.45 -9.34 0.03
C ASN A 24 -6.45 -8.17 0.18
N ASP A 25 -6.27 -7.66 1.40
CA ASP A 25 -5.34 -6.56 1.72
C ASP A 25 -3.88 -6.93 1.42
N VAL A 26 -3.47 -8.17 1.70
CA VAL A 26 -2.09 -8.63 1.48
C VAL A 26 -1.81 -8.77 -0.01
N VAL A 27 -2.74 -9.35 -0.76
CA VAL A 27 -2.63 -9.51 -2.22
C VAL A 27 -2.64 -8.13 -2.90
N PHE A 28 -3.52 -7.24 -2.43
CA PHE A 28 -3.63 -5.88 -2.92
C PHE A 28 -2.33 -5.08 -2.75
N GLN A 29 -1.68 -5.16 -1.57
CA GLN A 29 -0.37 -4.53 -1.36
C GLN A 29 0.72 -5.08 -2.28
N ASP A 30 0.68 -6.37 -2.60
CA ASP A 30 1.66 -6.97 -3.52
C ASP A 30 1.49 -6.40 -4.93
N HIS A 31 0.27 -6.16 -5.38
CA HIS A 31 0.00 -5.46 -6.64
C HIS A 31 0.43 -3.99 -6.62
N ILE A 32 0.20 -3.25 -5.52
CA ILE A 32 0.70 -1.86 -5.37
C ILE A 32 2.22 -1.84 -5.48
N ARG A 33 2.90 -2.75 -4.78
CA ARG A 33 4.37 -2.81 -4.77
C ARG A 33 4.96 -3.15 -6.14
N GLN A 34 4.27 -4.00 -6.89
CA GLN A 34 4.65 -4.38 -8.26
C GLN A 34 4.24 -3.31 -9.28
N GLY A 35 3.39 -2.34 -8.91
CA GLY A 35 2.85 -1.34 -9.83
C GLY A 35 1.79 -1.90 -10.78
N ASP A 36 1.13 -3.01 -10.45
CA ASP A 36 0.09 -3.62 -11.28
C ASP A 36 -1.24 -2.85 -11.14
N LEU A 37 -1.35 -1.75 -11.90
CA LEU A 37 -2.50 -0.86 -11.88
C LEU A 37 -3.82 -1.57 -12.25
N VAL A 38 -3.77 -2.62 -13.07
CA VAL A 38 -4.94 -3.37 -13.50
C VAL A 38 -5.55 -4.11 -12.32
N GLN A 39 -4.72 -4.85 -11.57
CA GLN A 39 -5.19 -5.56 -10.40
C GLN A 39 -5.53 -4.60 -9.26
N VAL A 40 -4.76 -3.53 -9.04
CA VAL A 40 -5.10 -2.50 -8.05
C VAL A 40 -6.49 -1.94 -8.32
N GLY A 41 -6.77 -1.48 -9.55
CA GLY A 41 -8.10 -0.98 -9.91
C GLY A 41 -9.21 -2.03 -9.77
N ARG A 42 -8.92 -3.30 -10.11
CA ARG A 42 -9.88 -4.41 -9.97
C ARG A 42 -10.27 -4.67 -8.52
N PHE A 43 -9.31 -4.68 -7.60
CA PHE A 43 -9.58 -4.90 -6.17
C PHE A 43 -10.41 -3.77 -5.56
N ILE A 44 -10.09 -2.53 -5.90
CA ILE A 44 -10.81 -1.34 -5.42
C ILE A 44 -12.24 -1.33 -5.95
N ARG A 45 -12.42 -1.55 -7.27
CA ARG A 45 -13.74 -1.59 -7.91
C ARG A 45 -14.63 -2.71 -7.36
N ALA A 46 -14.03 -3.85 -7.02
CA ALA A 46 -14.74 -4.96 -6.40
C ALA A 46 -15.06 -4.72 -4.91
N ARG A 47 -14.69 -3.56 -4.35
CA ARG A 47 -14.84 -3.20 -2.92
C ARG A 47 -14.28 -4.27 -1.98
N LYS A 48 -13.19 -4.91 -2.41
CA LYS A 48 -12.55 -6.01 -1.67
C LYS A 48 -11.58 -5.54 -0.59
N VAL A 49 -11.25 -4.24 -0.59
CA VAL A 49 -10.26 -3.59 0.27
C VAL A 49 -10.75 -2.21 0.68
N ALA A 50 -10.30 -1.74 1.85
CA ALA A 50 -10.43 -0.35 2.27
C ALA A 50 -9.08 0.37 2.10
N LEU A 51 -9.11 1.59 1.55
CA LEU A 51 -7.90 2.31 1.13
C LEU A 51 -7.15 2.97 2.30
N ASP A 52 -7.90 3.39 3.32
CA ASP A 52 -7.39 4.14 4.47
C ASP A 52 -6.99 3.21 5.63
N THR A 53 -7.13 1.90 5.43
CA THR A 53 -6.75 0.92 6.45
C THR A 53 -5.24 0.94 6.65
N ILE A 54 -4.82 1.16 7.89
CA ILE A 54 -3.43 1.01 8.29
C ILE A 54 -3.12 -0.48 8.37
N TYR A 55 -2.20 -0.91 7.52
CA TYR A 55 -1.77 -2.30 7.46
C TYR A 55 -0.82 -2.64 8.61
N PRO A 56 -0.55 -3.93 8.88
CA PRO A 56 0.41 -4.35 9.91
C PRO A 56 1.86 -3.85 9.70
N SER A 57 2.18 -3.26 8.55
CA SER A 57 3.44 -2.55 8.34
C SER A 57 3.43 -1.11 8.86
N GLY A 58 2.31 -0.68 9.44
CA GLY A 58 2.05 0.67 9.92
C GLY A 58 1.73 1.70 8.85
N MET A 59 1.45 1.25 7.62
CA MET A 59 1.24 2.13 6.46
C MET A 59 -0.12 1.84 5.82
N ALA A 60 -0.76 2.86 5.25
CA ALA A 60 -1.93 2.69 4.39
C ALA A 60 -1.53 2.36 2.93
N ALA A 61 -2.51 2.06 2.07
CA ALA A 61 -2.27 1.77 0.66
C ALA A 61 -1.55 2.91 -0.07
N LEU A 62 -1.95 4.15 0.22
CA LEU A 62 -1.38 5.33 -0.41
C LEU A 62 0.09 5.54 -0.04
N HIS A 63 0.45 5.31 1.22
CA HIS A 63 1.84 5.34 1.69
C HIS A 63 2.73 4.34 0.93
N GLN A 64 2.25 3.11 0.70
CA GLN A 64 3.01 2.12 -0.08
C GLN A 64 3.19 2.55 -1.54
N ALA A 65 2.18 3.16 -2.17
CA ALA A 65 2.29 3.66 -3.54
C ALA A 65 3.27 4.84 -3.64
N VAL A 66 3.31 5.71 -2.63
CA VAL A 66 4.32 6.78 -2.54
C VAL A 66 5.71 6.20 -2.33
N LEU A 67 5.87 5.22 -1.44
CA LEU A 67 7.15 4.57 -1.15
C LEU A 67 7.76 3.91 -2.40
N THR A 68 6.94 3.40 -3.33
CA THR A 68 7.43 2.83 -4.60
C THR A 68 7.71 3.87 -5.68
N GLY A 69 7.41 5.15 -5.44
CA GLY A 69 7.59 6.22 -6.44
C GLY A 69 6.63 6.09 -7.63
N ASN A 70 5.56 5.30 -7.52
CA ASN A 70 4.66 5.06 -8.64
C ASN A 70 3.52 6.09 -8.64
N LEU A 71 3.75 7.22 -9.30
CA LEU A 71 2.77 8.31 -9.43
C LEU A 71 1.43 7.86 -10.02
N ASP A 72 1.43 6.93 -10.98
CA ASP A 72 0.18 6.44 -11.57
C ASP A 72 -0.66 5.62 -10.58
N CYS A 73 0.01 4.86 -9.71
CA CYS A 73 -0.65 4.14 -8.63
C CYS A 73 -1.22 5.10 -7.58
N VAL A 74 -0.48 6.14 -7.21
CA VAL A 74 -0.94 7.23 -6.32
C VAL A 74 -2.20 7.89 -6.91
N LYS A 75 -2.13 8.33 -8.16
CA LYS A 75 -3.27 8.92 -8.89
C LYS A 75 -4.49 7.99 -8.89
N LEU A 76 -4.27 6.70 -9.13
CA LEU A 76 -5.34 5.70 -9.16
C LEU A 76 -6.02 5.60 -7.78
N LEU A 77 -5.25 5.45 -6.70
CA LEU A 77 -5.78 5.34 -5.35
C LEU A 77 -6.55 6.60 -4.93
N VAL A 78 -6.00 7.79 -5.19
CA VAL A 78 -6.66 9.08 -4.91
C VAL A 78 -7.93 9.25 -5.73
N LYS A 79 -7.92 8.87 -7.02
CA LYS A 79 -9.12 8.90 -7.87
C LYS A 79 -10.26 8.03 -7.32
N TYR A 80 -9.95 6.95 -6.61
CA TYR A 80 -10.93 6.09 -5.96
C TYR A 80 -11.25 6.49 -4.51
N GLY A 81 -10.76 7.64 -4.04
CA GLY A 81 -11.12 8.22 -2.76
C GLY A 81 -10.22 7.81 -1.58
N ALA A 82 -8.98 7.38 -1.83
CA ALA A 82 -8.01 7.25 -0.75
C ALA A 82 -7.75 8.61 -0.07
N ASP A 83 -7.69 8.63 1.25
CA ASP A 83 -7.40 9.84 2.01
C ASP A 83 -5.92 10.24 1.86
N ILE A 84 -5.68 11.39 1.22
CA ILE A 84 -4.36 11.98 1.01
C ILE A 84 -3.70 12.50 2.30
N HIS A 85 -4.49 12.69 3.36
CA HIS A 85 -4.03 13.15 4.66
C HIS A 85 -3.95 12.03 5.69
N GLN A 86 -4.27 10.79 5.31
CA GLN A 86 -4.17 9.63 6.17
C GLN A 86 -2.78 9.58 6.80
N ARG A 87 -2.73 9.41 8.11
CA ARG A 87 -1.47 9.30 8.85
C ARG A 87 -1.12 7.83 9.01
N ASP A 88 0.15 7.50 8.82
CA ASP A 88 0.72 6.20 9.14
C ASP A 88 0.92 6.05 10.67
N GLU A 89 1.41 4.89 11.15
CA GLU A 89 1.67 4.64 12.58
C GLU A 89 2.68 5.61 13.20
N ASN A 90 3.56 6.21 12.39
CA ASN A 90 4.54 7.20 12.83
C ASN A 90 4.00 8.63 12.75
N GLY A 91 2.73 8.79 12.35
CA GLY A 91 2.09 10.08 12.15
C GLY A 91 2.48 10.79 10.86
N TRP A 92 3.15 10.12 9.93
CA TRP A 92 3.54 10.67 8.63
C TRP A 92 2.37 10.60 7.66
N THR A 93 2.24 11.62 6.82
CA THR A 93 1.31 11.59 5.69
C THR A 93 2.02 11.11 4.43
N PRO A 94 1.29 10.74 3.36
CA PRO A 94 1.90 10.40 2.08
C PRO A 94 2.84 11.49 1.56
N LEU A 95 2.51 12.77 1.78
CA LEU A 95 3.37 13.90 1.39
C LEU A 95 4.70 13.92 2.17
N HIS A 96 4.68 13.60 3.47
CA HIS A 96 5.93 13.51 4.25
C HIS A 96 6.86 12.44 3.67
N MET A 97 6.31 11.27 3.28
CA MET A 97 7.11 10.23 2.61
C MET A 97 7.63 10.67 1.24
N ALA A 98 6.78 11.29 0.42
CA ALA A 98 7.20 11.75 -0.92
C ALA A 98 8.38 12.73 -0.84
N CYS A 99 8.34 13.67 0.11
CA CYS A 99 9.43 14.61 0.36
C CYS A 99 10.69 13.92 0.92
N SER A 100 10.52 12.97 1.86
CA SER A 100 11.64 12.24 2.47
C SER A 100 12.40 11.37 1.47
N ASP A 101 11.69 10.70 0.57
CA ASP A 101 12.27 9.78 -0.42
C ASP A 101 12.65 10.46 -1.74
N GLY A 102 12.37 11.77 -1.88
CA GLY A 102 12.74 12.56 -3.06
C GLY A 102 11.84 12.33 -4.27
N HIS A 103 10.63 11.80 -4.08
CA HIS A 103 9.60 11.66 -5.12
C HIS A 103 8.92 13.02 -5.39
N ALA A 104 9.68 13.95 -5.96
CA ALA A 104 9.25 15.34 -6.20
C ALA A 104 8.06 15.44 -7.16
N ASP A 105 7.92 14.49 -8.08
CA ASP A 105 6.79 14.36 -9.00
C ASP A 105 5.48 14.03 -8.26
N ILE A 106 5.55 13.16 -7.24
CA ILE A 106 4.43 12.82 -6.37
C ILE A 106 4.10 13.99 -5.42
N ALA A 107 5.11 14.61 -4.82
CA ALA A 107 4.91 15.71 -3.88
C ALA A 107 4.32 16.97 -4.54
N ARG A 108 4.57 17.15 -5.84
CA ARG A 108 4.09 18.30 -6.63
C ARG A 108 2.69 18.10 -7.22
N TRP A 109 2.29 16.85 -7.43
CA TRP A 109 1.03 16.51 -8.11
C TRP A 109 -0.20 16.91 -7.28
#